data_AF-A0A6L3MJQ8-F1
#
_entry.id   AF-A0A6L3MJQ8-F1
#
_cell.length_a   1.000
_cell.length_b   1.000
_cell.length_c   1.000
_cell.angle_alpha   90.00
_cell.angle_beta   90.00
_cell.angle_gamma   90.00
#
_symmetry.space_group_name_H-M   'P 1'
#
loop_
_entity.id
_entity.type
_entity.pdbx_description
1 polymer ?
#
loop_
_entity_poly.entity_id
_entity_poly.type
_entity_poly.pdbx_seq_one_letter_code
_entity_poly.pdbx_strand_id
1 'polypeptide(L)' 'LYTKLNEIKPQMIEEATLNARNAAIKFAQDSNSHLGKIKKASQGQFSINNRDKNTPYIKTIRVVSTIEYYLKD' A
#
# COMPACT_ATOMS: atom_id res chain seq x y z
N LEU A 1 -6.00 24.75 4.16
CA LEU A 1 -6.09 23.27 4.28
C LEU A 1 -5.85 22.68 2.89
N TYR A 2 -4.85 21.79 2.70
CA TYR A 2 -4.57 21.19 1.38
C TYR A 2 -5.62 20.11 1.07
N THR A 3 -6.59 20.42 0.19
CA THR A 3 -7.78 19.60 -0.09
C THR A 3 -7.54 18.43 -1.04
N LYS A 4 -6.58 18.56 -1.96
CA LYS A 4 -6.27 17.54 -2.99
C LYS A 4 -5.71 16.22 -2.44
N LEU A 5 -5.26 16.19 -1.18
CA LEU A 5 -4.78 14.96 -0.57
C LEU A 5 -5.90 13.91 -0.43
N ASN A 6 -7.10 14.36 -0.10
CA ASN A 6 -8.23 13.45 0.10
C ASN A 6 -8.70 12.82 -1.21
N GLU A 7 -8.41 13.44 -2.36
CA GLU A 7 -8.72 12.93 -3.69
C GLU A 7 -7.76 11.82 -4.12
N ILE A 8 -6.46 11.97 -3.82
CA ILE A 8 -5.43 10.97 -4.20
C ILE A 8 -5.34 9.80 -3.22
N LYS A 9 -5.80 9.97 -1.98
CA LYS A 9 -5.77 8.93 -0.93
C LYS A 9 -6.38 7.60 -1.39
N PRO A 10 -7.63 7.56 -1.90
CA PRO A 10 -8.24 6.32 -2.38
C PRO A 10 -7.40 5.61 -3.44
N GLN A 11 -6.93 6.36 -4.44
CA GLN A 11 -6.10 5.81 -5.53
C GLN A 11 -4.79 5.22 -5.02
N MET A 12 -4.11 5.90 -4.09
CA MET A 12 -2.87 5.38 -3.49
C MET A 12 -3.09 4.10 -2.69
N ILE A 13 -4.22 3.98 -1.99
CA ILE A 13 -4.57 2.78 -1.21
C ILE A 13 -4.88 1.62 -2.14
N GLU A 14 -5.61 1.87 -3.22
CA GLU A 14 -5.93 0.88 -4.24
C GLU A 14 -4.66 0.31 -4.88
N GLU A 15 -3.77 1.19 -5.35
CA GLU A 15 -2.50 0.80 -5.95
C GLU A 15 -1.63 0.01 -4.97
N ALA A 16 -1.52 0.45 -3.71
CA ALA A 16 -0.79 -0.27 -2.68
C ALA A 16 -1.38 -1.66 -2.40
N THR A 17 -2.72 -1.78 -2.42
CA THR A 17 -3.43 -3.05 -2.20
C THR A 17 -3.22 -4.02 -3.37
N LEU A 18 -3.26 -3.52 -4.61
CA LEU A 18 -2.99 -4.31 -5.81
C LEU A 18 -1.56 -4.83 -5.81
N ASN A 19 -0.58 -3.96 -5.50
CA ASN A 19 0.82 -4.34 -5.42
C ASN A 19 1.06 -5.38 -4.32
N ALA A 20 0.45 -5.21 -3.14
CA ALA A 20 0.54 -6.18 -2.05
C ALA A 20 -0.05 -7.54 -2.44
N ARG A 21 -1.20 -7.56 -3.14
CA ARG A 21 -1.80 -8.80 -3.64
C ARG A 21 -0.90 -9.48 -4.67
N ASN A 22 -0.34 -8.75 -5.62
CA ASN A 22 0.55 -9.31 -6.65
C ASN A 22 1.80 -9.95 -6.01
N ALA A 23 2.39 -9.28 -5.00
CA ALA A 23 3.48 -9.86 -4.23
C ALA A 23 3.05 -11.15 -3.50
N ALA A 24 1.88 -11.14 -2.85
CA ALA A 24 1.37 -12.31 -2.14
C ALA A 24 1.07 -13.49 -3.09
N ILE A 25 0.57 -13.24 -4.30
CA ILE A 25 0.39 -14.27 -5.35
C ILE A 25 1.73 -14.88 -5.71
N LYS A 26 2.75 -14.06 -5.94
CA LYS A 26 4.09 -14.53 -6.28
C LYS A 26 4.67 -15.40 -5.15
N PHE A 27 4.55 -14.98 -3.90
CA PHE A 27 4.98 -15.79 -2.75
C PHE A 27 4.24 -17.12 -2.64
N ALA A 28 2.95 -17.14 -2.93
CA ALA A 28 2.16 -18.37 -2.95
C ALA A 28 2.69 -19.33 -4.02
N GLN A 29 2.87 -18.84 -5.26
CA GLN A 29 3.44 -19.60 -6.38
C GLN A 29 4.84 -20.14 -6.06
N ASP A 30 5.73 -19.29 -5.54
CA ASP A 30 7.09 -19.67 -5.16
C ASP A 30 7.11 -20.71 -4.02
N SER A 31 6.03 -20.82 -3.24
CA SER A 31 5.87 -21.77 -2.14
C SER A 31 5.06 -23.02 -2.49
N ASN A 32 4.67 -23.22 -3.76
CA ASN A 32 3.72 -24.25 -4.20
C ASN A 32 2.37 -24.23 -3.48
N SER A 33 1.93 -23.04 -3.07
CA SER A 33 0.62 -22.82 -2.44
C SER A 33 -0.22 -21.85 -3.30
N HIS A 34 -1.51 -21.79 -2.98
CA HIS A 34 -2.49 -20.87 -3.54
C HIS A 34 -2.75 -19.70 -2.57
N LEU A 35 -2.93 -18.51 -3.13
CA LEU A 35 -3.32 -17.34 -2.34
C LEU A 35 -4.76 -17.51 -1.83
N GLY A 36 -4.91 -17.54 -0.50
CA GLY A 36 -6.18 -17.66 0.19
C GLY A 36 -6.84 -16.31 0.53
N LYS A 37 -7.81 -16.36 1.45
CA LYS A 37 -8.52 -15.17 1.94
C LYS A 37 -7.58 -14.25 2.73
N ILE A 38 -7.94 -12.97 2.82
CA ILE A 38 -7.27 -12.00 3.69
C ILE A 38 -7.45 -12.45 5.15
N LYS A 39 -6.35 -12.62 5.85
CA LYS A 39 -6.32 -12.91 7.29
C LYS A 39 -6.46 -11.63 8.09
N LYS A 40 -5.71 -10.61 7.71
CA LYS A 40 -5.68 -9.31 8.37
C LYS A 40 -5.31 -8.23 7.37
N ALA A 41 -5.97 -7.09 7.46
CA ALA A 41 -5.58 -5.89 6.73
C ALA A 41 -5.50 -4.74 7.72
N SER A 42 -4.39 -4.02 7.72
CA SER A 42 -4.20 -2.81 8.52
C SER A 42 -3.64 -1.72 7.64
N GLN A 43 -4.36 -0.59 7.58
CA GLN A 43 -3.86 0.62 6.97
C GLN A 43 -2.95 1.33 7.98
N GLY A 44 -1.67 1.46 7.63
CA GLY A 44 -0.67 2.17 8.42
C GLY A 44 -0.78 3.68 8.27
N GLN A 45 0.26 4.38 8.72
CA GLN A 45 0.24 5.84 8.80
C GLN A 45 0.46 6.49 7.43
N PHE A 46 -0.33 7.53 7.17
CA PHE A 46 -0.13 8.43 6.04
C PHE A 46 0.84 9.54 6.43
N SER A 47 1.96 9.67 5.70
CA SER A 47 2.98 10.68 5.97
C SER A 47 3.19 11.58 4.77
N ILE A 48 3.30 12.88 5.03
CA ILE A 48 3.46 13.92 4.01
C ILE A 48 4.69 14.72 4.40
N ASN A 49 5.73 14.63 3.59
CA ASN A 49 6.97 15.35 3.81
C ASN A 49 7.25 16.26 2.61
N ASN A 50 8.07 17.29 2.81
CA ASN A 50 8.61 18.04 1.69
C ASN A 50 9.55 17.12 0.91
N ARG A 51 9.55 17.19 -0.42
CA ARG A 51 10.47 16.40 -1.26
C ARG A 51 11.93 16.72 -0.90
N ASP A 52 12.23 18.00 -0.75
CA ASP A 52 13.55 18.50 -0.35
C ASP A 52 13.42 19.87 0.35
N LYS A 53 14.54 20.38 0.88
CA LYS A 53 14.59 21.68 1.60
C LYS A 53 14.40 22.89 0.67
N ASN A 54 14.69 22.75 -0.63
CA ASN A 54 14.74 23.85 -1.59
C ASN A 54 13.43 24.01 -2.39
N THR A 55 12.57 22.99 -2.40
CA THR A 55 11.28 22.94 -3.09
C THR A 55 10.15 22.48 -2.17
N PRO A 56 9.85 23.23 -1.09
CA PRO A 56 8.87 22.83 -0.07
C PRO A 56 7.42 22.74 -0.59
N TYR A 57 7.14 23.27 -1.79
CA TYR A 57 5.84 23.15 -2.45
C TYR A 57 5.64 21.76 -3.10
N ILE A 58 6.72 21.01 -3.35
CA ILE A 58 6.63 19.62 -3.81
C ILE A 58 6.58 18.73 -2.57
N LYS A 59 5.50 17.95 -2.44
CA LYS A 59 5.29 17.03 -1.33
C LYS A 59 5.51 15.60 -1.77
N THR A 60 6.20 14.82 -0.93
CA THR A 60 6.27 13.37 -1.04
C THR A 60 5.28 12.77 -0.08
N ILE A 61 4.44 11.88 -0.59
CA ILE A 61 3.37 11.24 0.15
C ILE A 61 3.67 9.76 0.24
N ARG A 62 3.62 9.23 1.46
CA ARG A 62 3.83 7.80 1.74
C ARG A 62 2.60 7.23 2.42
N VAL A 63 2.13 6.11 1.87
CA VAL A 63 1.10 5.25 2.47
C VAL A 63 1.73 3.91 2.76
N VAL A 64 1.55 3.44 4.00
CA VAL A 64 1.96 2.09 4.39
C VAL A 64 0.68 1.31 4.63
N SER A 65 0.52 0.17 3.97
CA SER A 65 -0.59 -0.76 4.21
C SER A 65 -0.01 -2.15 4.36
N THR A 66 -0.43 -2.86 5.41
CA THR A 66 0.01 -4.23 5.68
C THR A 66 -1.19 -5.16 5.48
N ILE A 67 -1.03 -6.15 4.61
CA ILE A 67 -2.06 -7.15 4.34
C ILE A 67 -1.43 -8.53 4.52
N GLU A 68 -2.04 -9.33 5.39
CA GLU A 68 -1.70 -10.72 5.64
C GLU A 68 -2.72 -11.61 4.93
N TYR A 69 -2.23 -12.59 4.17
CA TYR A 69 -3.05 -13.59 3.49
C TYR A 69 -2.81 -14.97 4.08
N TYR A 70 -3.84 -15.81 4.03
CA TYR A 70 -3.63 -17.25 4.19
C TYR A 70 -3.02 -17.82 2.92
N LEU A 71 -2.07 -18.73 3.05
CA LEU A 71 -1.66 -19.63 1.98
C LEU A 71 -2.38 -20.97 2.19
N LYS A 72 -2.84 -21.57 1.11
CA LYS A 72 -3.48 -22.89 1.12
C LYS A 72 -2.82 -23.74 0.06
N ASP A 73 -2.50 -24.98 0.38
CA ASP A 73 -1.95 -25.93 -0.58
C ASP A 73 -3.05 -26.49 -1.48
#